data_AF-A0A8T5MSK3-F1
#
_entry.id   AF-A0A8T5MSK3-F1
#
_cell.length_a   1.000
_cell.length_b   1.000
_cell.length_c   1.000
_cell.angle_alpha   90.00
_cell.angle_beta   90.00
_cell.angle_gamma   90.00
#
_symmetry.space_group_name_H-M   'P 1'
#
loop_
_entity.id
_entity.type
_entity.pdbx_description
1 polymer ?
#
loop_
_entity_poly.entity_id
_entity_poly.type
_entity_poly.pdbx_seq_one_letter_code
_entity_poly.pdbx_strand_id
1 'polypeptide(L)'
;MIPIILMFLDLIALVSLTLVQFKIDFAFQLAIMSSIYLIAKGFMFRDFMSVIDSFIGVYLIIAFIFGISSFIYWIILVWFLYKLFFVVFFNAMKFS
;
A
#
# COMPACT_ATOMS: atom_id res chain seq x y z
N MET A 1 -12.59 -4.41 13.74
CA MET A 1 -12.37 -2.96 13.59
C MET A 1 -10.95 -2.65 13.12
N ILE A 2 -9.91 -3.07 13.84
CA ILE A 2 -8.49 -2.83 13.46
C ILE A 2 -8.12 -3.29 12.02
N PRO A 3 -8.53 -4.48 11.53
CA PRO A 3 -8.16 -4.93 10.17
C PRO A 3 -8.75 -4.05 9.05
N ILE A 4 -9.94 -3.50 9.28
CA ILE A 4 -10.63 -2.62 8.32
C ILE A 4 -9.91 -1.27 8.23
N ILE A 5 -9.48 -0.72 9.38
CA ILE A 5 -8.69 0.53 9.42
C ILE A 5 -7.38 0.34 8.66
N LEU A 6 -6.67 -0.76 8.89
CA LEU A 6 -5.45 -1.08 8.16
C LEU A 6 -5.70 -1.26 6.65
N MET A 7 -6.83 -1.84 6.26
CA MET A 7 -7.21 -1.95 4.85
C MET A 7 -7.44 -0.57 4.21
N PHE A 8 -8.10 0.37 4.91
CA PHE A 8 -8.28 1.73 4.39
C PHE A 8 -6.94 2.47 4.25
N LEU A 9 -6.03 2.30 5.21
CA LEU A 9 -4.68 2.88 5.11
C LEU A 9 -3.88 2.26 3.96
N ASP A 10 -3.99 0.95 3.75
CA ASP A 10 -3.44 0.24 2.58
C ASP A 10 -4.01 0.80 1.27
N LEU A 11 -5.31 1.08 1.21
CA LEU A 11 -5.95 1.70 0.04
C LEU A 11 -5.43 3.11 -0.24
N ILE A 12 -5.25 3.94 0.79
CA ILE A 12 -4.65 5.27 0.64
C ILE A 12 -3.23 5.15 0.06
N ALA A 13 -2.44 4.19 0.56
CA ALA A 13 -1.11 3.95 0.04
C ALA A 13 -1.12 3.47 -1.42
N LEU A 14 -2.09 2.62 -1.81
CA LEU A 14 -2.29 2.21 -3.20
C LEU A 14 -2.66 3.39 -4.11
N VAL A 15 -3.54 4.29 -3.64
CA VAL A 15 -3.92 5.50 -4.38
C VAL A 15 -2.70 6.39 -4.57
N SER A 16 -1.94 6.66 -3.51
CA SER A 16 -0.68 7.41 -3.56
C SER A 16 0.27 6.84 -4.62
N LEU A 17 0.48 5.52 -4.58
CA LEU A 17 1.35 4.81 -5.51
C LEU A 17 0.84 4.90 -6.96
N THR A 18 -0.48 4.87 -7.15
CA THR A 18 -1.13 5.02 -8.47
C THR A 18 -0.97 6.43 -9.02
N LEU A 19 -1.10 7.46 -8.18
CA LEU A 19 -0.86 8.85 -8.58
C LEU A 19 0.60 9.04 -9.05
N VAL A 20 1.57 8.45 -8.33
CA VAL A 20 2.98 8.43 -8.75
C VAL A 20 3.16 7.75 -10.11
N GLN A 21 2.57 6.57 -10.30
CA GLN A 21 2.72 5.78 -11.53
C GLN A 21 2.25 6.53 -12.78
N PHE A 22 1.14 7.26 -12.66
CA PHE A 22 0.55 8.05 -13.76
C PHE A 22 1.08 9.49 -13.82
N LYS A 23 2.07 9.84 -12.98
CA LYS A 23 2.66 11.19 -12.90
C LYS A 23 1.60 12.28 -12.69
N ILE A 24 0.57 11.97 -11.92
CA ILE A 24 -0.44 12.95 -11.53
C ILE A 24 0.13 13.71 -10.35
N ASP A 25 0.12 15.04 -10.40
CA ASP A 25 0.62 15.86 -9.29
C ASP A 25 -0.28 15.70 -8.06
N PHE A 26 0.35 15.47 -6.91
CA PHE A 26 -0.34 15.36 -5.63
C PHE A 26 0.55 15.80 -4.47
N ALA A 27 -0.06 15.97 -3.29
CA ALA A 27 0.63 16.48 -2.12
C ALA A 27 1.77 15.55 -1.68
N PHE A 28 2.98 16.08 -1.60
CA PHE A 28 4.17 15.40 -1.08
C PHE A 28 3.94 14.74 0.29
N GLN A 29 3.15 15.39 1.15
CA GLN A 29 2.77 14.87 2.46
C GLN A 29 2.06 13.52 2.34
N LEU A 30 1.21 13.32 1.33
CA LEU A 30 0.48 12.08 1.13
C LEU A 30 1.42 10.93 0.71
N ALA A 31 2.44 11.22 -0.11
CA ALA A 31 3.47 10.25 -0.47
C ALA A 31 4.25 9.80 0.77
N ILE A 32 4.79 10.77 1.52
CA ILE A 32 5.56 10.48 2.75
C ILE A 32 4.73 9.72 3.78
N MET A 33 3.51 10.17 4.09
CA MET A 33 2.68 9.52 5.09
C MET A 33 2.35 8.08 4.70
N SER A 34 2.06 7.83 3.42
CA SER A 34 1.80 6.48 2.91
C SER A 34 3.02 5.58 3.02
N SER A 35 4.21 6.09 2.68
CA SER A 35 5.46 5.33 2.81
C SER A 35 5.81 5.04 4.26
N ILE A 36 5.73 6.04 5.14
CA ILE A 36 6.00 5.86 6.57
C ILE A 36 5.03 4.82 7.16
N TYR A 37 3.74 4.90 6.81
CA TYR A 37 2.75 3.92 7.23
C TYR A 37 3.15 2.49 6.82
N LEU A 38 3.47 2.28 5.55
CA LEU A 38 3.84 0.95 5.03
C LEU A 38 5.12 0.40 5.69
N ILE A 39 6.13 1.24 5.89
CA ILE A 39 7.39 0.87 6.56
C ILE A 39 7.13 0.55 8.04
N ALA A 40 6.39 1.39 8.73
CA ALA A 40 6.05 1.20 10.14
C ALA A 40 5.24 -0.09 10.35
N LYS A 41 4.31 -0.39 9.43
CA LYS A 41 3.54 -1.63 9.43
C LYS A 41 4.44 -2.86 9.38
N GLY A 42 5.44 -2.87 8.49
CA GLY A 42 6.44 -3.93 8.43
C GLY A 42 7.22 -4.11 9.73
N PHE A 43 7.59 -3.00 10.38
CA PHE A 43 8.32 -3.04 11.64
C PHE A 43 7.46 -3.54 12.83
N MET A 44 6.19 -3.16 12.88
CA MET A 44 5.27 -3.51 13.97
C MET A 44 4.83 -4.97 13.93
N PHE A 45 4.41 -5.46 12.77
CA PHE A 45 3.83 -6.80 12.66
C PHE A 45 4.86 -7.88 12.34
N ARG A 46 5.93 -7.55 11.60
CA ARG A 46 7.03 -8.46 11.21
C ARG A 46 6.61 -9.74 10.47
N ASP A 47 5.34 -9.90 10.13
CA ASP A 47 4.85 -10.98 9.28
C ASP A 47 5.28 -10.78 7.82
N PHE A 48 5.37 -11.87 7.05
CA PHE A 48 5.76 -11.85 5.63
C PHE A 48 4.98 -10.80 4.81
N MET A 49 3.67 -10.73 5.06
CA MET A 49 2.78 -9.79 4.37
C MET A 49 3.14 -8.32 4.66
N SER A 50 3.46 -8.02 5.92
CA SER A 50 3.84 -6.68 6.38
C SER A 50 5.27 -6.30 5.96
N VAL A 51 6.17 -7.27 5.85
CA VAL A 51 7.53 -7.05 5.34
C VAL A 51 7.50 -6.65 3.87
N ILE A 52 6.67 -7.31 3.05
CA ILE A 52 6.46 -6.93 1.65
C ILE A 52 5.90 -5.50 1.55
N ASP A 53 4.94 -5.16 2.41
CA ASP A 53 4.39 -3.80 2.48
C ASP A 53 5.47 -2.75 2.77
N SER A 54 6.44 -3.05 3.64
CA SER A 54 7.58 -2.15 3.90
C SER A 54 8.45 -1.90 2.66
N PHE A 55 8.75 -2.95 1.89
CA PHE A 55 9.48 -2.80 0.61
C PHE A 55 8.71 -1.92 -0.39
N ILE A 56 7.38 -2.05 -0.41
CA ILE A 56 6.53 -1.20 -1.23
C ILE A 56 6.58 0.26 -0.75
N GLY A 57 6.61 0.49 0.56
CA GLY A 57 6.76 1.82 1.15
C GLY A 57 8.07 2.51 0.72
N VAL A 58 9.17 1.77 0.73
CA VAL A 58 10.47 2.24 0.23
C VAL A 58 10.41 2.53 -1.28
N TYR A 59 9.83 1.63 -2.06
CA TYR A 59 9.63 1.83 -3.49
C TYR A 59 8.83 3.10 -3.77
N LEU A 60 7.77 3.39 -3.01
CA LEU A 60 6.94 4.59 -3.21
C LEU A 60 7.74 5.88 -3.02
N ILE A 61 8.66 5.95 -2.04
CA ILE A 61 9.54 7.11 -1.85
C ILE A 61 10.43 7.31 -3.07
N ILE A 62 11.09 6.24 -3.51
CA ILE A 62 12.01 6.28 -4.65
C ILE A 62 11.23 6.66 -5.93
N ALA A 63 10.10 6.01 -6.18
CA ALA A 63 9.26 6.27 -7.34
C ALA A 63 8.75 7.73 -7.35
N PHE A 64 8.40 8.28 -6.19
CA PHE A 64 7.97 9.68 -6.07
C PHE A 64 9.11 10.66 -6.37
N ILE A 65 10.30 10.49 -5.76
CA ILE A 65 11.43 11.42 -5.92
C ILE A 65 11.94 11.43 -7.37
N PHE A 66 12.03 10.25 -7.99
CA PHE A 66 12.58 10.10 -9.33
C PHE A 66 11.51 10.14 -10.43
N GLY A 67 10.22 10.27 -10.08
CA GLY A 67 9.10 10.24 -11.04
C GLY A 67 9.07 8.96 -11.88
N ILE A 68 9.47 7.83 -11.28
CA ILE A 68 9.64 6.56 -11.99
C ILE A 68 8.28 5.90 -12.16
N SER A 69 7.90 5.69 -13.43
CA SER A 69 6.83 4.80 -13.82
C SER A 69 7.46 3.47 -14.24
N SER A 70 7.18 2.39 -13.51
CA SER A 70 7.86 1.10 -13.73
C SER A 70 6.87 -0.04 -13.79
N PHE A 71 7.25 -1.11 -14.50
CA PHE A 71 6.48 -2.36 -14.53
C PHE A 71 6.24 -2.95 -13.13
N ILE A 72 7.14 -2.66 -12.17
CA ILE A 72 7.04 -3.07 -10.77
C ILE A 72 5.69 -2.63 -10.15
N TYR A 73 5.14 -1.49 -10.58
CA TYR A 73 3.80 -1.03 -10.18
C TYR A 73 2.72 -2.11 -10.33
N TRP A 74 2.70 -2.81 -11.46
CA TRP A 74 1.65 -3.79 -11.75
C TRP A 74 1.70 -4.99 -10.80
N ILE A 75 2.91 -5.39 -10.40
CA ILE A 75 3.12 -6.45 -9.40
C ILE A 75 2.58 -5.98 -8.04
N ILE A 76 2.89 -4.74 -7.66
CA ILE A 76 2.41 -4.13 -6.40
C ILE A 76 0.88 -4.01 -6.40
N LEU A 77 0.28 -3.63 -7.52
CA LEU A 77 -1.17 -3.51 -7.65
C LEU A 77 -1.86 -4.87 -7.46
N VAL A 78 -1.36 -5.92 -8.11
CA VAL A 78 -1.86 -7.29 -7.91
C VAL A 78 -1.73 -7.72 -6.44
N TRP A 79 -0.62 -7.36 -5.79
CA TRP A 79 -0.44 -7.62 -4.36
C TRP A 79 -1.53 -6.95 -3.51
N PHE A 80 -1.80 -5.66 -3.69
CA PHE A 80 -2.87 -4.99 -2.94
C PHE A 80 -4.26 -5.56 -3.23
N LEU A 81 -4.57 -5.90 -4.49
CA LEU A 81 -5.85 -6.52 -4.85
C LEU A 81 -6.03 -7.88 -4.18
N TYR A 82 -4.96 -8.69 -4.13
CA TYR A 82 -4.93 -9.94 -3.37
C TYR A 82 -5.28 -9.68 -1.91
N LYS A 83 -4.64 -8.71 -1.24
CA LYS A 83 -4.94 -8.37 0.17
C LYS A 83 -6.39 -7.96 0.37
N LEU A 84 -6.91 -7.11 -0.52
CA LEU A 84 -8.27 -6.59 -0.46
C LEU A 84 -9.29 -7.74 -0.56
N PHE A 85 -9.09 -8.65 -1.51
CA PHE A 85 -9.94 -9.82 -1.68
C PHE A 85 -10.02 -10.65 -0.40
N PHE A 86 -8.88 -10.95 0.24
CA PHE A 86 -8.87 -11.71 1.48
C PHE A 86 -9.58 -10.99 2.63
N VAL A 87 -9.35 -9.69 2.81
CA VAL A 87 -10.00 -8.93 3.89
C VAL A 87 -11.53 -8.91 3.71
N VAL A 88 -12.00 -8.69 2.48
CA VAL A 88 -13.45 -8.68 2.15
C VAL A 88 -14.05 -10.08 2.34
N PHE A 89 -13.40 -11.11 1.81
CA PHE A 89 -13.87 -12.49 1.92
C PHE A 89 -13.98 -12.96 3.38
N PHE A 90 -12.94 -12.72 4.19
CA PHE A 90 -12.96 -13.08 5.61
C PHE A 90 -14.03 -12.32 6.40
N ASN A 91 -14.29 -11.05 6.08
CA ASN A 91 -15.37 -10.30 6.72
C ASN A 91 -16.73 -10.85 6.31
N ALA A 92 -16.95 -11.12 5.01
CA ALA A 92 -18.21 -11.64 4.50
C ALA A 92 -18.61 -12.97 5.17
N MET A 93 -17.66 -13.88 5.37
CA MET A 93 -17.92 -15.14 6.10
C MET A 93 -18.23 -14.94 7.59
N LYS A 94 -17.76 -13.86 8.21
CA LYS A 94 -17.96 -13.62 9.66
C LYS A 94 -19.35 -13.09 10.00
N PHE A 95 -20.09 -12.60 9.00
CA PHE A 95 -21.46 -12.10 9.12
C PHE A 95 -22.50 -13.01 8.45
N SER A 96 -22.08 -14.18 7.95
CA SER A 96 -22.94 -15.30 7.54
C SER A 96 -23.13 -16.27 8.68
#